data_AF-A0A317K1M1-F1
#
_entry.id   AF-A0A317K1M1-F1
#
_cell.length_a   1.000
_cell.length_b   1.000
_cell.length_c   1.000
_cell.angle_alpha   90.00
_cell.angle_beta   90.00
_cell.angle_gamma   90.00
#
_symmetry.space_group_name_H-M   'P 1'
#
loop_
_entity.id
_entity.type
_entity.pdbx_description
1 polymer ?
#
loop_
_entity_poly.entity_id
_entity_poly.type
_entity_poly.pdbx_seq_one_letter_code
_entity_poly.pdbx_strand_id
1 'polypeptide(L)'
;MSNLPNAVHPPWCLRGPDCVGPNDLHRSRLIGTANRGDEVIQVRIGLWQMDVGPTPPSGLLLELSAGCDVESWPIDLAQSRSLAHLSQRLVRQLGPDSIRAA
;
A
#
# COMPACT_ATOMS: atom_id res chain seq x y z
N MET A 1 0.73 -23.00 -25.98
CA MET A 1 0.15 -23.45 -24.70
C MET A 1 0.87 -22.70 -23.58
N SER A 2 0.32 -21.59 -23.11
CA SER A 2 0.88 -20.83 -21.99
C SER A 2 0.07 -21.16 -20.73
N ASN A 3 0.44 -22.26 -20.08
CA ASN A 3 -0.14 -22.66 -18.78
C ASN A 3 0.62 -21.95 -17.65
N LEU A 4 0.55 -20.62 -17.62
CA LEU A 4 0.87 -19.91 -16.38
C LEU A 4 -0.40 -19.95 -15.52
N PRO A 5 -0.32 -20.38 -14.25
CA PRO A 5 -1.47 -20.27 -13.37
C PRO A 5 -1.90 -18.80 -13.36
N ASN A 6 -3.18 -18.54 -13.61
CA ASN A 6 -3.79 -17.24 -13.33
C ASN A 6 -3.29 -16.83 -11.94
N ALA A 7 -2.42 -15.84 -11.86
CA ALA A 7 -2.02 -15.31 -10.58
C ALA A 7 -3.30 -14.92 -9.87
N VAL A 8 -3.55 -15.55 -8.72
CA VAL A 8 -4.80 -15.36 -8.01
C VAL A 8 -4.84 -13.90 -7.58
N HIS A 9 -5.72 -13.15 -8.23
CA HIS A 9 -5.89 -11.74 -7.99
C HIS A 9 -6.07 -11.47 -6.50
N PRO A 10 -5.26 -10.58 -5.87
CA PRO A 10 -5.33 -10.39 -4.43
C PRO A 10 -6.73 -9.98 -3.98
N PRO A 11 -7.26 -10.54 -2.87
CA PRO A 11 -8.63 -10.27 -2.41
C PRO A 11 -8.83 -8.83 -1.92
N TRP A 12 -7.73 -8.14 -1.58
CA TRP A 12 -7.68 -6.74 -1.16
C TRP A 12 -7.44 -5.76 -2.31
N CYS A 13 -7.12 -6.22 -3.52
CA CYS A 13 -6.98 -5.30 -4.66
C CYS A 13 -8.35 -4.69 -4.97
N LEU A 14 -8.31 -3.45 -5.46
CA LEU A 14 -9.49 -2.82 -6.03
C LEU A 14 -10.06 -3.68 -7.19
N ARG A 15 -11.18 -3.30 -7.79
CA ARG A 15 -11.72 -4.02 -8.96
C ARG A 15 -12.05 -3.02 -10.06
N GLY A 16 -12.11 -3.51 -11.29
CA GLY A 16 -12.41 -2.66 -12.44
C GLY A 16 -11.22 -1.75 -12.80
N PRO A 17 -11.44 -0.56 -13.37
CA PRO A 17 -10.37 0.33 -13.86
C PRO A 17 -9.31 0.71 -12.80
N ASP A 18 -9.64 0.60 -11.52
CA ASP A 18 -8.77 0.94 -10.41
C ASP A 18 -7.84 -0.21 -9.98
N CYS A 19 -8.08 -1.43 -10.45
CA CYS A 19 -7.17 -2.56 -10.28
C CYS A 19 -6.69 -3.07 -11.63
N VAL A 20 -5.38 -3.27 -11.71
CA VAL A 20 -4.67 -3.45 -12.97
C VAL A 20 -4.65 -2.13 -13.75
N GLY A 21 -3.68 -1.29 -13.39
CA GLY A 21 -3.07 -0.44 -14.42
C GLY A 21 -2.31 -1.35 -15.41
N PRO A 22 -1.96 -0.86 -16.62
CA PRO A 22 -1.28 -1.62 -17.68
C PRO A 22 0.12 -2.20 -17.32
N ASN A 23 0.51 -2.21 -16.04
CA ASN A 23 1.86 -2.47 -15.54
C ASN A 23 1.90 -3.63 -14.51
N ASP A 24 0.96 -4.58 -14.54
CA ASP A 24 0.93 -5.74 -13.64
C ASP A 24 0.92 -5.36 -12.13
N LEU A 25 0.44 -4.15 -11.79
CA LEU A 25 0.46 -3.61 -10.43
C LEU A 25 -0.93 -3.65 -9.80
N HIS A 26 -1.06 -4.40 -8.70
CA HIS A 26 -2.22 -4.44 -7.83
C HIS A 26 -2.06 -3.47 -6.67
N ARG A 27 -3.15 -2.77 -6.31
CA ARG A 27 -3.19 -1.82 -5.20
C ARG A 27 -4.47 -1.98 -4.39
N SER A 28 -4.37 -1.88 -3.07
CA SER A 28 -5.55 -1.75 -2.22
C SER A 28 -6.08 -0.31 -2.24
N ARG A 29 -7.27 -0.12 -1.67
CA ARG A 29 -7.69 1.21 -1.23
C ARG A 29 -6.68 1.76 -0.22
N LEU A 30 -6.34 3.04 -0.35
CA LEU A 30 -5.51 3.76 0.63
C LEU A 30 -6.34 4.17 1.86
N ILE A 31 -5.76 4.01 3.04
CA ILE A 31 -6.34 4.37 4.34
C ILE A 31 -5.57 5.58 4.89
N GLY A 32 -6.27 6.67 5.22
CA GLY A 32 -5.65 7.86 5.82
C GLY A 32 -5.24 7.65 7.27
N THR A 33 -4.11 8.21 7.70
CA THR A 33 -3.54 7.99 9.03
C THR A 33 -3.79 9.14 10.03
N ALA A 34 -4.89 9.87 9.85
CA ALA A 34 -5.26 11.13 10.50
C ALA A 34 -4.65 12.39 9.85
N ASN A 35 -5.47 13.44 9.75
CA ASN A 35 -5.04 14.74 9.25
C ASN A 35 -4.27 15.44 10.37
N ARG A 36 -3.08 15.95 10.07
CA ARG A 36 -2.43 16.95 10.92
C ARG A 36 -3.32 18.19 10.91
N GLY A 37 -3.56 18.80 12.06
CA GLY A 37 -4.52 19.91 12.21
C GLY A 37 -4.19 21.18 11.42
N ASP A 38 -3.02 21.24 10.77
CA ASP A 38 -2.61 22.28 9.84
C ASP A 38 -2.85 21.93 8.35
N GLU A 39 -3.52 20.80 8.06
CA GLU A 39 -3.97 20.35 6.73
C GLU A 39 -2.89 20.18 5.64
N VAL A 40 -1.64 20.57 5.91
CA VAL A 40 -0.59 20.59 4.89
C VAL A 40 -0.15 19.18 4.52
N ILE A 41 -0.32 18.18 5.39
CA ILE A 41 0.24 16.84 5.15
C ILE A 41 -0.79 15.72 5.34
N GLN A 42 -1.09 15.03 4.24
CA GLN A 42 -1.89 13.82 4.22
C GLN A 42 -0.99 12.61 4.09
N VAL A 43 -1.18 11.66 4.99
CA VAL A 43 -0.44 10.39 5.00
C VAL A 43 -1.44 9.25 4.85
N ARG A 44 -1.19 8.40 3.86
CA ARG A 44 -2.07 7.32 3.43
C ARG A 44 -1.29 6.03 3.25
N ILE A 45 -1.88 4.90 3.64
CA ILE A 45 -1.24 3.58 3.57
C ILE A 45 -2.16 2.54 2.92
N GLY A 46 -1.59 1.64 2.13
CA GLY A 46 -2.27 0.49 1.53
C GLY A 46 -1.33 -0.66 1.22
N LEU A 47 -1.80 -1.60 0.43
CA LEU A 47 -1.04 -2.75 -0.07
C LEU A 47 -0.72 -2.57 -1.55
N TRP A 48 0.42 -3.09 -1.97
CA TRP A 48 0.76 -3.28 -3.38
C TRP A 48 1.30 -4.69 -3.63
N GLN A 49 1.15 -5.15 -4.87
CA GLN A 49 1.76 -6.38 -5.36
C GLN A 49 2.00 -6.24 -6.87
N MET A 50 3.17 -6.66 -7.36
CA MET A 50 3.41 -6.80 -8.80
C MET A 50 3.23 -8.25 -9.22
N ASP A 51 2.47 -8.49 -10.28
CA ASP A 51 2.28 -9.82 -10.87
C ASP A 51 3.47 -10.21 -11.77
N VAL A 52 4.64 -10.38 -11.14
CA VAL A 52 5.89 -10.72 -11.83
C VAL A 52 6.50 -12.00 -11.27
N GLY A 53 6.69 -12.98 -12.16
CA GLY A 53 7.37 -14.24 -11.83
C GLY A 53 6.61 -15.14 -10.84
N PRO A 54 7.26 -16.21 -10.36
CA PRO A 54 6.61 -17.20 -9.50
C PRO A 54 6.44 -16.75 -8.04
N THR A 55 7.09 -15.64 -7.65
CA THR A 55 7.00 -15.08 -6.30
C THR A 55 6.72 -13.58 -6.42
N PRO A 56 5.44 -13.19 -6.59
CA PRO A 56 5.03 -11.81 -6.75
C PRO A 56 5.54 -10.94 -5.58
N PRO A 57 6.40 -9.94 -5.82
CA PRO A 57 6.80 -9.02 -4.76
C PRO A 57 5.57 -8.20 -4.33
N SER A 58 5.43 -8.02 -3.02
CA SER A 58 4.33 -7.29 -2.40
C SER A 58 4.79 -6.52 -1.18
N GLY A 59 3.98 -5.57 -0.72
CA GLY A 59 4.32 -4.80 0.46
C GLY A 59 3.32 -3.70 0.79
N LEU A 60 3.78 -2.77 1.62
CA LEU A 60 3.04 -1.58 2.00
C LEU A 60 3.32 -0.46 1.00
N LEU A 61 2.27 0.26 0.60
CA LEU A 61 2.34 1.48 -0.18
C LEU A 61 2.08 2.65 0.76
N LEU A 62 3.01 3.59 0.84
CA LEU A 62 2.87 4.84 1.57
C LEU A 62 2.74 6.00 0.59
N GLU A 63 1.67 6.77 0.72
CA GLU A 63 1.46 8.00 -0.03
C GLU A 63 1.53 9.18 0.94
N LEU A 64 2.45 10.11 0.65
CA LEU A 64 2.64 11.35 1.37
C LEU A 64 2.28 12.49 0.42
N SER A 65 1.30 13.29 0.79
CA SER A 65 0.93 14.50 0.04
C SER A 65 1.17 15.70 0.94
N ALA A 66 1.94 16.66 0.45
CA ALA A 66 2.27 17.89 1.13
C ALA A 66 1.75 19.09 0.32
N GLY A 67 1.31 20.15 1.00
CA GLY A 67 1.17 21.48 0.40
C GLY A 67 2.52 22.10 0.01
N CYS A 68 2.49 23.28 -0.58
CA CYS A 68 3.66 23.93 -1.19
C CYS A 68 4.79 24.31 -0.20
N ASP A 69 4.46 24.46 1.10
CA ASP A 69 5.33 25.07 2.11
C ASP A 69 5.58 24.10 3.29
N VAL A 70 6.39 23.05 3.07
CA VAL A 70 6.76 22.11 4.14
C VAL A 70 8.23 22.24 4.51
N GLU A 71 8.50 22.97 5.60
CA GLU A 71 9.84 23.19 6.17
C GLU A 71 10.25 22.14 7.23
N SER A 72 9.44 21.10 7.45
CA SER A 72 9.66 20.12 8.55
C SER A 72 9.25 18.70 8.17
N TRP A 73 9.73 17.71 8.94
CA TRP A 73 9.46 16.29 8.71
C TRP A 73 7.95 16.01 8.59
N PRO A 74 7.49 15.25 7.58
CA PRO A 74 6.10 15.29 7.16
C PRO A 74 5.13 14.47 8.02
N ILE A 75 5.61 13.80 9.08
CA ILE A 75 4.80 12.86 9.86
C ILE A 75 4.91 13.21 11.35
N ASP A 76 3.80 13.57 11.96
CA ASP A 76 3.74 13.81 13.41
C ASP A 76 3.65 12.50 14.23
N LEU A 77 3.69 12.60 15.56
CA LEU A 77 3.61 11.43 16.44
C LEU A 77 2.28 10.66 16.32
N ALA A 78 1.16 11.35 16.10
CA ALA A 78 -0.14 10.72 15.97
C ALA A 78 -0.24 9.92 14.66
N GLN A 79 0.22 10.52 13.57
CA GLN A 79 0.33 9.88 12.26
C GLN A 79 1.31 8.71 12.29
N SER A 80 2.46 8.85 12.95
CA SER A 80 3.43 7.76 13.15
C SER A 80 2.82 6.56 13.89
N ARG A 81 2.08 6.81 14.98
CA ARG A 81 1.37 5.75 15.73
C ARG A 81 0.28 5.09 14.88
N SER A 82 -0.49 5.90 14.15
CA SER A 82 -1.53 5.40 13.24
C SER A 82 -0.95 4.53 12.13
N LEU A 83 0.16 4.96 11.52
CA LEU A 83 0.93 4.18 10.53
C LEU A 83 1.45 2.86 11.11
N ALA A 84 1.99 2.86 12.33
CA ALA A 84 2.46 1.64 12.98
C ALA A 84 1.31 0.64 13.20
N HIS A 85 0.14 1.12 13.61
CA HIS A 85 -1.03 0.27 13.80
C HIS A 85 -1.59 -0.28 12.47
N LEU A 86 -1.73 0.60 11.48
CA LEU A 86 -2.26 0.24 10.16
C LEU A 86 -1.30 -0.69 9.39
N SER A 87 0.01 -0.47 9.46
CA SER A 87 1.01 -1.34 8.83
C SER A 87 0.93 -2.76 9.38
N GLN A 88 0.87 -2.94 10.70
CA GLN A 88 0.69 -4.26 11.31
C GLN A 88 -0.60 -4.95 10.86
N ARG A 89 -1.70 -4.19 10.74
CA ARG A 89 -2.99 -4.72 10.28
C ARG A 89 -2.93 -5.13 8.81
N LEU A 90 -2.29 -4.34 7.96
CA LEU A 90 -2.19 -4.59 6.52
C LEU A 90 -1.21 -5.73 6.19
N VAL A 91 -0.06 -5.81 6.87
CA VAL A 91 0.89 -6.92 6.69
C VAL A 91 0.24 -8.27 7.00
N ARG A 92 -0.64 -8.34 8.01
CA ARG A 92 -1.40 -9.57 8.29
C ARG A 92 -2.32 -9.99 7.15
N GLN A 93 -2.71 -9.09 6.24
CA GLN A 93 -3.55 -9.39 5.08
C GLN A 93 -2.75 -9.88 3.87
N LEU A 94 -1.42 -9.65 3.83
CA LEU A 94 -0.54 -10.16 2.77
C LEU A 94 -0.28 -11.66 2.88
N GLY A 95 -0.67 -12.29 3.99
CA GLY A 95 -0.45 -13.72 4.25
C GLY A 95 0.99 -14.06 4.67
N PRO A 96 1.20 -15.25 5.25
CA PRO A 96 2.50 -15.66 5.81
C PRO A 96 3.61 -15.82 4.76
N ASP A 97 3.28 -16.09 3.50
CA ASP A 97 4.27 -16.33 2.44
C ASP A 97 4.88 -15.04 1.87
N SER A 98 4.21 -13.90 2.04
CA SER A 98 4.69 -12.60 1.55
C SER A 98 5.79 -11.97 2.43
N ILE A 99 5.98 -12.46 3.66
CA ILE A 99 6.93 -11.89 4.64
C ILE A 99 8.35 -12.47 4.48
N ARG A 100 8.52 -13.53 3.68
CA ARG A 100 9.81 -14.25 3.57
C ARG A 100 10.83 -13.69 2.58
N ALA A 101 10.49 -12.62 1.85
CA ALA A 101 11.42 -11.98 0.91
C ALA A 101 11.80 -10.58 1.41
N ALA A 102 12.70 -10.52 2.39
CA ALA A 102 13.44 -9.32 2.78
C ALA A 102 14.86 -9.71 3.17
#